data_AF-N1S4N5-F1
#
_entry.id   AF-N1S4N5-F1
#
_cell.length_a   1.000
_cell.length_b   1.000
_cell.length_c   1.000
_cell.angle_alpha   90.00
_cell.angle_beta   90.00
_cell.angle_gamma   90.00
#
_symmetry.space_group_name_H-M   'P 1'
#
loop_
_entity.id
_entity.type
_entity.pdbx_description
1 polymer ?
#
loop_
_entity_poly.entity_id
_entity_poly.type
_entity_poly.pdbx_seq_one_letter_code
_entity_poly.pdbx_strand_id
1 'polypeptide(L)'
;MEEIKAEWRANKEVIVNGVTKKMQFKQWLEYTGKDVEYASYDSSRAEMTSQLKKKEDFFMIDTQLAPEAREAIREAGFAAKPLSAVDLSQLLCSDDTVDFTLTQPPADADEESDIDLSDEEDLAMPSSPPCLPDYESPVPTMPSTPCPLQYQARFDDAFINRMIEETEALEAI
;
A
#
# COMPACT_ATOMS: atom_id res chain seq x y z
N MET A 1 12.45 8.50 22.51
CA MET A 1 11.63 9.63 23.03
C MET A 1 10.72 9.17 24.18
N GLU A 2 9.96 8.10 24.01
CA GLU A 2 9.17 7.52 25.11
C GLU A 2 10.03 6.93 26.22
N GLU A 3 11.16 6.32 25.88
CA GLU A 3 12.13 5.80 26.86
C GLU A 3 12.70 6.90 27.77
N ILE A 4 13.20 8.01 27.21
CA ILE A 4 13.65 9.18 27.99
C ILE A 4 12.50 9.76 28.85
N LYS A 5 11.26 9.75 28.34
CA LYS A 5 10.08 10.19 29.11
C LYS A 5 9.70 9.19 30.21
N ALA A 6 9.85 7.88 29.99
CA ALA A 6 9.60 6.83 30.98
C ALA A 6 10.64 6.90 32.09
N GLU A 7 11.91 7.09 31.72
CA GLU A 7 13.00 7.29 32.64
C GLU A 7 12.80 8.55 33.48
N TRP A 8 12.36 9.66 32.89
CA TRP A 8 11.95 10.83 33.66
C TRP A 8 10.80 10.51 34.62
N ARG A 9 9.75 9.80 34.19
CA ARG A 9 8.62 9.48 35.09
C ARG A 9 9.08 8.65 36.30
N ALA A 10 10.04 7.75 36.11
CA ALA A 10 10.65 6.95 37.18
C ALA A 10 11.61 7.77 38.07
N ASN A 11 12.43 8.64 37.47
CA ASN A 11 13.55 9.32 38.11
C ASN A 11 13.35 10.84 38.30
N LYS A 12 12.10 11.34 38.23
CA LYS A 12 11.79 12.78 38.37
C LYS A 12 12.01 13.33 39.76
N GLU A 13 12.07 12.49 40.79
CA GLU A 13 12.36 12.90 42.16
C GLU A 13 13.87 12.85 42.40
N VAL A 14 14.49 14.03 42.47
CA VAL A 14 15.94 14.18 42.66
C VAL A 14 16.19 14.89 43.99
N ILE A 15 17.18 14.45 44.75
CA ILE A 15 17.60 15.09 45.99
C ILE A 15 18.54 16.24 45.64
N VAL A 16 18.08 17.48 45.82
CA VAL A 16 18.90 18.68 45.62
C VAL A 16 19.03 19.37 46.96
N ASN A 17 20.26 19.52 47.45
CA ASN A 17 20.58 20.16 48.73
C ASN A 17 19.84 19.52 49.93
N GLY A 18 19.67 18.19 49.93
CA GLY A 18 19.02 17.45 51.01
C GLY A 18 17.49 17.46 51.00
N VAL A 19 16.86 18.13 50.03
CA VAL A 19 15.40 18.14 49.85
C VAL A 19 15.04 17.34 48.60
N THR A 20 14.10 16.42 48.73
CA THR A 20 13.52 15.69 47.59
C THR A 20 12.66 16.65 46.77
N LYS A 21 13.09 16.89 45.52
CA LYS A 21 12.38 17.79 44.60
C LYS A 21 11.96 17.05 43.34
N LYS A 22 10.70 17.19 42.96
CA LYS A 22 10.20 16.76 41.65
C LYS A 22 10.66 17.75 40.58
N MET A 23 11.51 17.31 39.66
CA MET A 23 11.94 18.10 38.51
C MET A 23 10.95 18.01 37.36
N GLN A 24 10.70 19.17 36.74
CA GLN A 24 10.03 19.24 35.44
C GLN A 24 10.93 18.61 34.38
N PHE A 25 10.34 18.02 33.33
CA PHE A 25 11.06 17.23 32.32
C PHE A 25 12.27 17.97 31.73
N LYS A 26 12.14 19.25 31.36
CA LYS A 26 13.26 20.06 30.83
C LYS A 26 14.40 20.23 31.84
N GLN A 27 14.08 20.54 33.09
CA GLN A 27 15.09 20.70 34.14
C GLN A 27 15.81 19.37 34.44
N TRP A 28 15.08 18.26 34.35
CA TRP A 28 15.65 16.92 34.50
C TRP A 28 16.58 16.56 33.35
N LEU A 29 16.25 16.93 32.11
CA LEU A 29 17.13 16.75 30.96
C LEU A 29 18.44 17.54 31.12
N GLU A 30 18.37 18.82 31.49
CA GLU A 30 19.54 19.65 31.75
C GLU A 30 20.40 19.10 32.92
N TYR A 31 19.75 18.64 33.99
CA TYR A 31 20.44 18.06 35.14
C TYR A 31 21.15 16.74 34.81
N THR A 32 20.57 15.92 33.93
CA THR A 32 21.13 14.62 33.53
C THR A 32 22.05 14.70 32.32
N GLY A 33 22.15 15.86 31.66
CA GLY A 33 22.91 16.05 30.41
C GLY A 33 22.29 15.34 29.19
N LYS A 34 21.01 14.95 29.28
CA LYS A 34 20.25 14.27 28.21
C LYS A 34 19.51 15.24 27.31
N ASP A 35 19.67 16.54 27.52
CA ASP A 35 19.11 17.61 26.72
C ASP A 35 19.59 17.57 25.27
N VAL A 36 20.87 17.27 25.04
CA VAL A 36 21.48 17.14 23.70
C VAL A 36 20.86 15.97 22.94
N GLU A 37 20.75 14.80 23.59
CA GLU A 37 20.14 13.62 22.99
C GLU A 37 18.68 13.90 22.66
N TYR A 38 17.91 14.43 23.61
CA TYR A 38 16.49 14.76 23.41
C TYR A 38 16.27 15.76 22.26
N ALA A 39 17.08 16.83 22.18
CA ALA A 39 16.96 17.87 21.15
C ALA A 39 17.32 17.37 19.75
N SER A 40 18.29 16.46 19.62
CA SER A 40 18.66 15.86 18.32
C SER A 40 17.51 15.01 17.74
N TYR A 41 16.84 14.23 18.59
CA TYR A 41 15.67 13.45 18.19
C TYR A 41 14.46 14.32 17.81
N ASP A 42 14.23 15.43 18.51
CA ASP A 42 13.13 16.34 18.19
C ASP A 42 13.37 17.06 16.85
N SER A 43 14.62 17.45 16.60
CA SER A 43 15.04 18.04 15.32
C SER A 43 14.84 17.07 14.15
N SER A 44 15.26 15.81 14.30
CA SER A 44 15.05 14.77 13.27
C SER A 44 13.56 14.53 12.98
N ARG A 45 12.71 14.53 14.01
CA ARG A 45 11.25 14.38 13.84
C ARG A 45 10.62 15.57 13.13
N ALA A 46 11.04 16.79 13.47
CA ALA A 46 10.57 18.00 12.79
C ALA A 46 10.97 18.00 11.30
N GLU A 47 12.18 17.54 10.99
CA GLU A 47 12.66 17.42 9.61
C GLU A 47 11.87 16.38 8.82
N MET A 48 11.70 15.16 9.36
CA MET A 48 10.90 14.11 8.70
C MET A 48 9.45 14.55 8.46
N THR A 49 8.83 15.22 9.44
CA THR A 49 7.45 15.72 9.26
C THR A 49 7.37 16.86 8.25
N SER A 50 8.41 17.69 8.14
CA SER A 50 8.52 18.72 7.11
C SER A 50 8.61 18.10 5.72
N GLN A 51 9.46 17.08 5.53
CA GLN A 51 9.59 16.35 4.27
C GLN A 51 8.29 15.65 3.87
N LEU A 52 7.60 15.01 4.82
CA LEU A 52 6.30 14.37 4.56
C LEU A 52 5.18 15.38 4.24
N LYS A 53 5.27 16.61 4.74
CA LYS A 53 4.32 17.69 4.43
C LYS A 53 4.62 18.39 3.12
N LYS A 54 5.85 18.25 2.61
CA LYS A 54 6.23 18.78 1.30
C LYS A 54 5.47 17.98 0.25
N LYS A 55 4.33 18.51 -0.20
CA LYS A 55 3.74 18.06 -1.46
C LYS A 55 4.68 18.53 -2.55
N GLU A 56 5.30 17.58 -3.25
CA GLU A 56 5.98 17.91 -4.50
C GLU A 56 4.94 18.57 -5.42
N ASP A 57 5.29 19.72 -6.01
CA ASP A 57 4.46 20.34 -7.03
C ASP A 57 4.57 19.49 -8.30
N PHE A 58 3.79 18.41 -8.36
CA PHE A 58 3.68 17.57 -9.55
C PHE A 58 2.90 18.35 -10.62
N PHE A 59 3.58 18.73 -11.70
CA PHE A 59 2.90 19.18 -12.90
C PHE A 59 2.58 17.96 -13.76
N MET A 60 1.29 17.69 -13.92
CA MET A 60 0.82 16.70 -14.88
C MET A 60 0.72 17.39 -16.25
N ILE A 61 1.56 16.97 -17.19
CA ILE A 61 1.44 17.39 -18.57
C ILE A 61 0.36 16.52 -19.20
N ASP A 62 -0.84 17.08 -19.39
CA ASP A 62 -1.89 16.45 -20.18
C ASP A 62 -1.46 16.50 -21.65
N THR A 63 -0.78 15.45 -22.09
CA THR A 63 -0.54 15.23 -23.51
C THR A 63 -1.86 14.80 -24.11
N GLN A 64 -2.46 15.72 -24.89
CA GLN A 64 -3.70 15.46 -25.61
C GLN A 64 -3.66 14.09 -26.29
N LEU A 65 -4.75 13.33 -26.14
CA LEU A 65 -4.84 11.99 -26.72
C LEU A 65 -4.58 12.04 -28.23
N ALA A 66 -3.57 11.28 -28.67
CA ALA A 66 -3.17 11.20 -30.07
C ALA A 66 -4.37 10.78 -30.95
N PRO A 67 -4.53 11.37 -32.15
CA PRO A 67 -5.66 11.06 -33.02
C PRO A 67 -5.78 9.57 -33.36
N GLU A 68 -4.66 8.86 -33.44
CA GLU A 68 -4.57 7.42 -33.67
C GLU A 68 -5.19 6.63 -32.51
N ALA A 69 -4.97 7.07 -31.26
CA ALA A 69 -5.57 6.43 -30.09
C ALA A 69 -7.09 6.66 -30.04
N ARG A 70 -7.57 7.82 -30.51
CA ARG A 70 -9.01 8.10 -30.63
C ARG A 70 -9.68 7.18 -31.66
N GLU A 71 -9.02 6.94 -32.77
CA GLU A 71 -9.47 6.02 -33.81
C GLU A 71 -9.47 4.57 -33.32
N ALA A 72 -8.41 4.12 -32.65
CA ALA A 72 -8.32 2.78 -32.09
C ALA A 72 -9.42 2.51 -31.04
N ILE A 73 -9.71 3.47 -30.16
CA ILE A 73 -10.82 3.36 -29.19
C ILE A 73 -12.17 3.26 -29.90
N ARG A 74 -12.37 4.06 -30.95
CA ARG A 74 -13.60 4.02 -31.75
C ARG A 74 -13.77 2.65 -32.40
N GLU A 75 -12.73 2.12 -33.05
CA GLU A 75 -12.75 0.80 -33.69
C GLU A 75 -12.98 -0.33 -32.69
N ALA A 76 -12.32 -0.28 -31.53
CA ALA A 76 -12.53 -1.24 -30.45
C ALA A 76 -13.98 -1.23 -29.93
N GLY A 77 -14.66 -0.09 -29.95
CA GLY A 77 -16.08 0.02 -29.60
C GLY A 77 -17.02 -0.71 -30.56
N PHE A 78 -16.60 -0.88 -31.82
CA PHE A 78 -17.34 -1.64 -32.84
C PHE A 78 -16.92 -3.11 -32.91
N ALA A 79 -15.78 -3.48 -32.35
CA ALA A 79 -15.33 -4.86 -32.26
C ALA A 79 -16.27 -5.69 -31.36
N ALA A 80 -16.31 -7.00 -31.61
CA ALA A 80 -17.05 -7.91 -30.75
C ALA A 80 -16.48 -7.87 -29.33
N LYS A 81 -17.32 -7.51 -28.35
CA LYS A 81 -16.93 -7.50 -26.94
C LYS A 81 -16.61 -8.92 -26.48
N PRO A 82 -15.56 -9.13 -25.67
CA PRO A 82 -15.30 -10.44 -25.08
C PRO A 82 -16.48 -10.83 -24.18
N LEU A 83 -16.75 -12.13 -24.07
CA LEU A 83 -17.87 -12.67 -23.27
C LEU A 83 -17.83 -12.19 -21.80
N SER A 84 -16.64 -11.88 -21.27
CA SER A 84 -16.46 -11.33 -19.92
C SER A 84 -16.99 -9.91 -19.72
N ALA A 85 -17.20 -9.16 -20.81
CA ALA A 85 -17.73 -7.78 -20.79
C ALA A 85 -19.20 -7.72 -21.25
N VAL A 86 -19.81 -8.87 -21.54
CA VAL A 86 -21.24 -8.98 -21.86
C VAL A 86 -22.00 -9.12 -20.55
N ASP A 87 -22.97 -8.24 -20.32
CA ASP A 87 -23.90 -8.35 -19.20
C ASP A 87 -24.83 -9.55 -19.44
N LEU A 88 -24.58 -10.64 -18.71
CA LEU A 88 -25.34 -11.89 -18.81
C LEU A 88 -26.62 -11.90 -17.95
N SER A 89 -26.84 -10.86 -17.12
CA SER A 89 -28.02 -10.76 -16.25
C SER A 89 -29.34 -10.63 -17.03
N GLN A 90 -29.26 -10.28 -18.31
CA GLN A 90 -30.42 -10.14 -19.20
C GLN A 90 -30.71 -11.40 -20.03
N LEU A 91 -29.92 -12.47 -19.86
CA LEU A 91 -30.23 -13.75 -20.49
C LEU A 91 -31.49 -14.34 -19.85
N LEU A 92 -32.49 -14.65 -20.68
CA LEU A 92 -33.63 -15.44 -20.23
C LEU A 92 -33.10 -16.76 -19.65
N CYS A 93 -33.42 -17.01 -18.37
CA CYS A 93 -32.98 -18.15 -17.55
C CYS A 93 -31.63 -18.02 -16.82
N SER A 94 -31.15 -16.82 -16.46
CA SER A 94 -30.10 -16.70 -15.44
C SER A 94 -30.63 -17.19 -14.08
N ASP A 95 -30.24 -18.40 -13.70
CA ASP A 95 -30.62 -19.04 -12.43
C ASP A 95 -29.81 -18.48 -11.25
N ASP A 96 -29.88 -17.15 -11.04
CA ASP A 96 -29.18 -16.44 -9.96
C ASP A 96 -30.03 -16.35 -8.67
N THR A 97 -31.20 -16.99 -8.63
CA THR A 97 -32.11 -16.93 -7.47
C THR A 97 -31.97 -18.20 -6.64
N VAL A 98 -31.28 -18.09 -5.50
CA VAL A 98 -31.21 -19.16 -4.50
C VAL A 98 -32.27 -18.91 -3.43
N ASP A 99 -33.34 -19.72 -3.43
CA ASP A 99 -34.34 -19.69 -2.36
C ASP A 99 -33.83 -20.47 -1.15
N PHE A 100 -33.55 -19.76 -0.06
CA PHE A 100 -33.20 -20.39 1.22
C PHE A 100 -34.48 -20.71 2.00
N THR A 101 -34.75 -22.00 2.20
CA THR A 101 -35.78 -22.44 3.14
C THR A 101 -35.20 -22.52 4.55
N LEU A 102 -35.49 -21.51 5.37
CA LEU A 102 -35.05 -21.49 6.77
C LEU A 102 -35.96 -22.41 7.60
N THR A 103 -35.40 -23.49 8.16
CA THR A 103 -36.17 -24.49 8.94
C THR A 103 -36.54 -24.02 10.35
N GLN A 104 -36.09 -22.84 10.78
CA GLN A 104 -36.32 -22.33 12.13
C GLN A 104 -36.66 -20.83 12.10
N PRO A 105 -37.70 -20.36 12.82
CA PRO A 105 -38.03 -18.95 12.87
C PRO A 105 -36.91 -18.13 13.55
N PRO A 106 -36.69 -16.87 13.17
CA PRO A 106 -35.77 -15.99 13.89
C PRO A 106 -36.27 -15.84 15.32
N ALA A 107 -35.40 -16.06 16.30
CA ALA A 107 -35.70 -15.76 17.69
C ALA A 107 -35.88 -14.24 17.82
N ASP A 108 -37.02 -13.82 18.36
CA ASP A 108 -37.30 -12.43 18.68
C ASP A 108 -36.21 -11.90 19.62
N ALA A 109 -35.41 -10.96 19.14
CA ALA A 109 -34.37 -10.30 19.92
C ALA A 109 -34.98 -9.08 20.63
N ASP A 110 -35.58 -9.33 21.79
CA ASP A 110 -35.66 -8.33 22.86
C ASP A 110 -34.76 -8.82 23.98
N GLU A 111 -33.58 -8.22 24.13
CA GLU A 111 -32.94 -7.85 25.40
C GLU A 111 -31.56 -7.23 25.15
N GLU A 112 -31.38 -6.02 25.68
CA GLU A 112 -30.12 -5.28 25.79
C GLU A 112 -29.08 -6.15 26.52
N SER A 113 -28.25 -6.88 25.78
CA SER A 113 -27.13 -7.62 26.35
C SER A 113 -25.89 -6.73 26.39
N ASP A 114 -25.53 -6.25 27.58
CA ASP A 114 -24.21 -5.67 27.83
C ASP A 114 -23.13 -6.74 27.53
N ILE A 115 -22.33 -6.48 26.51
CA ILE A 115 -21.27 -7.39 26.06
C ILE A 115 -20.10 -7.31 27.05
N ASP A 116 -19.97 -8.32 27.90
CA ASP A 116 -18.77 -8.53 28.73
C ASP A 116 -17.63 -9.05 27.84
N LEU A 117 -16.56 -8.26 27.71
CA LEU A 117 -15.37 -8.57 26.91
C LEU A 117 -14.28 -9.28 27.74
N SER A 118 -14.61 -9.87 28.90
CA SER A 118 -13.64 -10.53 29.78
C SER A 118 -13.27 -11.97 29.39
N ASP A 119 -13.98 -12.63 28.47
CA ASP A 119 -13.63 -13.98 28.03
C ASP A 119 -12.81 -13.93 26.73
N GLU A 120 -11.49 -13.85 26.89
CA GLU A 120 -10.54 -14.28 25.87
C GLU A 120 -10.53 -15.81 25.78
N GLU A 121 -11.61 -16.39 25.23
CA GLU A 121 -11.51 -17.76 24.72
C GLU A 121 -10.68 -17.71 23.44
N ASP A 122 -9.45 -18.20 23.55
CA ASP A 122 -8.49 -18.35 22.45
C ASP A 122 -9.09 -19.34 21.42
N LEU A 123 -9.97 -18.82 20.54
CA LEU A 123 -10.69 -19.61 19.55
C LEU A 123 -9.66 -20.22 18.59
N ALA A 124 -9.44 -21.53 18.75
CA ALA A 124 -8.57 -22.29 17.87
C ALA A 124 -9.08 -22.16 16.42
N MET A 125 -8.25 -21.57 15.56
CA MET A 125 -8.55 -21.43 14.15
C MET A 125 -8.82 -22.82 13.53
N PRO A 126 -9.93 -23.00 12.80
CA PRO A 126 -10.21 -24.27 12.16
C PRO A 126 -9.07 -24.62 11.18
N SER A 127 -8.57 -25.85 11.24
CA SER A 127 -7.50 -26.30 10.35
C SER A 127 -7.96 -26.23 8.90
N SER A 128 -7.04 -25.87 7.99
CA SER A 128 -7.28 -25.84 6.55
C SER A 128 -7.98 -27.12 6.07
N PRO A 129 -8.93 -27.01 5.12
CA PRO A 129 -9.56 -28.17 4.53
C PRO A 129 -8.51 -29.09 3.87
N PRO A 130 -8.75 -30.41 3.82
CA PRO A 130 -7.82 -31.34 3.19
C PRO A 130 -7.62 -30.97 1.72
N CYS A 131 -6.36 -30.96 1.27
CA CYS A 131 -6.05 -30.79 -0.14
C CYS A 131 -6.76 -31.89 -0.94
N LEU A 132 -7.53 -31.48 -1.96
CA LEU A 132 -8.10 -32.40 -2.93
C LEU A 132 -6.98 -33.22 -3.58
N PRO A 133 -7.21 -34.50 -3.92
CA PRO A 133 -6.23 -35.27 -4.69
C PRO A 133 -5.93 -34.54 -5.99
N ASP A 134 -4.67 -34.60 -6.43
CA ASP A 134 -4.19 -34.03 -7.69
C ASP A 134 -5.04 -34.54 -8.85
N TYR A 135 -6.12 -33.80 -9.14
CA TYR A 135 -6.82 -33.96 -10.39
C TYR A 135 -5.87 -33.42 -11.44
N GLU A 136 -5.21 -34.34 -12.14
CA GLU A 136 -4.42 -34.04 -13.33
C GLU A 136 -5.38 -33.37 -14.33
N SER A 137 -5.45 -32.05 -14.24
CA SER A 137 -6.18 -31.22 -15.18
C SER A 137 -5.58 -31.52 -16.55
N PRO A 138 -6.37 -31.93 -17.56
CA PRO A 138 -5.86 -31.99 -18.91
C PRO A 138 -5.57 -30.55 -19.33
N VAL A 139 -4.32 -30.13 -19.11
CA VAL A 139 -3.80 -28.85 -19.56
C VAL A 139 -4.08 -28.83 -21.07
N PRO A 140 -4.88 -27.89 -21.59
CA PRO A 140 -4.91 -27.68 -23.03
C PRO A 140 -3.46 -27.38 -23.39
N THR A 141 -2.87 -28.19 -24.28
CA THR A 141 -1.58 -27.86 -24.87
C THR A 141 -1.77 -26.52 -25.58
N MET A 142 -1.36 -25.44 -24.92
CA MET A 142 -1.31 -24.13 -25.53
C MET A 142 -0.37 -24.26 -26.74
N PRO A 143 -0.79 -23.89 -27.95
CA PRO A 143 0.16 -23.75 -29.04
C PRO A 143 1.19 -22.70 -28.61
N SER A 144 2.46 -23.07 -28.56
CA SER A 144 3.56 -22.12 -28.32
C SER A 144 3.44 -20.98 -29.31
N THR A 145 2.94 -19.84 -28.86
CA THR A 145 3.08 -18.59 -29.60
C THR A 145 4.57 -18.26 -29.63
N PRO A 146 5.19 -18.11 -30.81
CA PRO A 146 6.60 -17.75 -30.89
C PRO A 146 6.79 -16.40 -30.20
N CYS A 147 7.80 -16.29 -29.34
CA CYS A 147 8.20 -15.03 -28.75
C CYS A 147 8.39 -13.98 -29.85
N PRO A 148 7.93 -12.73 -29.66
CA PRO A 148 8.20 -11.68 -30.62
C PRO A 148 9.72 -11.56 -30.82
N LEU A 149 10.14 -11.48 -32.10
CA LEU A 149 11.52 -11.22 -32.48
C LEU A 149 12.02 -10.03 -31.65
N GLN A 150 13.07 -10.24 -30.85
CA GLN A 150 13.78 -9.13 -30.22
C GLN A 150 14.33 -8.26 -31.34
N TYR A 151 13.64 -7.17 -31.63
CA TYR A 151 14.19 -6.09 -32.43
C TYR A 151 15.36 -5.53 -31.61
N GLN A 152 16.56 -5.96 -31.93
CA GLN A 152 17.77 -5.26 -31.53
C GLN A 152 17.66 -3.89 -32.19
N ALA A 153 17.37 -2.86 -31.39
CA ALA A 153 17.26 -1.50 -31.87
C ALA A 153 18.58 -1.13 -32.55
N ARG A 154 18.58 -1.18 -33.89
CA ARG A 154 19.67 -0.62 -34.68
C ARG A 154 19.41 0.87 -34.69
N PHE A 155 20.06 1.58 -33.79
CA PHE A 155 20.18 3.01 -33.90
C PHE A 155 21.04 3.31 -35.13
N ASP A 156 20.57 4.21 -35.98
CA ASP A 156 21.36 4.65 -37.13
C ASP A 156 22.66 5.29 -36.62
N ASP A 157 23.78 5.00 -37.28
CA ASP A 157 25.11 5.50 -36.87
C ASP A 157 25.14 7.04 -36.76
N ALA A 158 24.29 7.73 -37.52
CA ALA A 158 24.11 9.18 -37.42
C ALA A 158 23.56 9.65 -36.06
N PHE A 159 22.63 8.89 -35.47
CA PHE A 159 22.10 9.17 -34.14
C PHE A 159 23.14 8.93 -33.05
N ILE A 160 23.90 7.83 -33.18
CA ILE A 160 24.97 7.49 -32.22
C ILE A 160 26.06 8.57 -32.25
N ASN A 161 26.51 8.97 -33.45
CA ASN A 161 27.55 10.00 -33.59
C ASN A 161 27.10 11.36 -33.03
N ARG A 162 25.82 11.70 -33.17
CA ARG A 162 25.27 12.95 -32.62
C ARG A 162 25.26 12.95 -31.09
N MET A 163 24.95 11.82 -30.45
CA MET A 163 25.06 11.75 -28.98
C MET A 163 26.51 11.88 -28.52
N ILE A 164 27.45 11.27 -29.23
CA ILE A 164 28.88 11.35 -28.87
C ILE A 164 29.37 12.80 -28.96
N GLU A 165 29.06 13.50 -30.05
CA GLU A 165 29.42 14.91 -30.25
C GLU A 165 28.82 15.81 -29.15
N GLU A 166 27.57 15.55 -28.75
CA GLU A 166 26.91 16.29 -27.67
C GLU A 166 27.58 16.05 -26.31
N THR A 167 28.02 14.81 -26.03
CA THR A 167 28.76 14.50 -24.79
C THR A 167 30.16 15.13 -24.77
N GLU A 168 30.87 15.15 -25.90
CA GLU A 168 32.19 15.78 -26.00
C GLU A 168 32.11 17.30 -25.86
N ALA A 169 31.06 17.93 -26.38
CA ALA A 169 30.83 19.36 -26.24
C ALA A 169 30.56 19.80 -24.78
N LEU A 170 29.96 18.92 -23.98
CA LEU A 170 29.69 19.17 -22.56
C LEU A 170 30.92 18.94 -21.68
N GLU A 171 31.84 18.06 -22.07
CA GLU A 171 33.10 17.81 -21.35
C GLU A 171 34.18 18.88 -21.63
N ALA A 172 33.98 19.71 -22.65
CA ALA A 172 34.88 20.81 -23.02
C ALA A 172 34.62 22.14 -22.27
N ILE A 173 33.73 22.14 -21.26
CA ILE A 173 33.39 23.29 -20.39
C ILE A 173 33.90 23.04 -18.97
#